data_AF-A0A448WJL3-F1
#
_entry.id   AF-A0A448WJL3-F1
#
_cell.length_a   1.000
_cell.length_b   1.000
_cell.length_c   1.000
_cell.angle_alpha   90.00
_cell.angle_beta   90.00
_cell.angle_gamma   90.00
#
_symmetry.space_group_name_H-M   'P 1'
#
loop_
_entity.id
_entity.type
_entity.pdbx_description
1 polymer ?
#
loop_
_entity_poly.entity_id
_entity_poly.type
_entity_poly.pdbx_seq_one_letter_code
_entity_poly.pdbx_strand_id
1 'polypeptide(L)'
;MATTFKFKKKNFISLNERVRFIRILFRWQGSIWRLLWVDLLIFMIFYILITLSYRFVFVHFPSLKLGFEGFVRYTDKIAAIAPVSFLLGFFVSTILTRWWSFVANIPWMSSPSFLIHALVGSDEQAFDTTGFRIRRTLVRYMNLAWILAMMKLSWKMKSRFRPLKPVKFSDTDVKPRRVSTSHVIDLINNDVSVKKQFGQLITTEEAAIFLELEKEEGKRVHKETKSRVLLVDKAYNQ
;
A
#
# COMPACT_ATOMS: atom_id res chain seq x y z
N MET A 1 -30.56 11.07 30.13
CA MET A 1 -29.33 11.90 30.17
C MET A 1 -28.76 11.99 28.76
N ALA A 2 -29.13 13.04 28.02
CA ALA A 2 -28.68 13.22 26.64
C ALA A 2 -27.30 13.91 26.63
N THR A 3 -26.26 13.17 26.27
CA THR A 3 -24.92 13.73 26.04
C THR A 3 -24.92 14.53 24.74
N THR A 4 -24.97 15.85 24.87
CA THR A 4 -24.84 16.79 23.75
C THR A 4 -23.41 16.70 23.19
N PHE A 5 -23.28 16.12 21.99
CA PHE A 5 -22.04 16.15 21.22
C PHE A 5 -21.70 17.60 20.85
N LYS A 6 -20.81 18.23 21.61
CA LYS A 6 -20.21 19.53 21.23
C LYS A 6 -19.33 19.32 20.00
N PHE A 7 -19.87 19.60 18.82
CA PHE A 7 -19.05 19.82 17.63
C PHE A 7 -18.15 21.04 17.89
N LYS A 8 -16.85 20.82 18.04
CA LYS A 8 -15.87 21.90 18.06
C LYS A 8 -15.91 22.56 16.68
N LYS A 9 -16.60 23.69 16.58
CA LYS A 9 -16.64 24.55 15.39
C LYS A 9 -15.20 24.95 15.07
N LYS A 10 -14.54 24.22 14.17
CA LYS A 10 -13.28 24.68 13.59
C LYS A 10 -13.65 25.90 12.77
N ASN A 11 -13.23 27.08 13.23
CA ASN A 11 -13.38 28.31 12.46
C ASN A 11 -12.82 28.05 11.06
N PHE A 12 -13.70 27.99 10.07
CA PHE A 12 -13.34 27.92 8.68
C PHE A 12 -12.90 29.33 8.29
N ILE A 13 -11.74 29.74 8.79
CA ILE A 13 -11.12 30.99 8.37
C ILE A 13 -10.71 30.73 6.93
N SER A 14 -11.41 31.38 5.99
CA SER A 14 -11.00 31.50 4.59
C SER A 14 -9.70 32.30 4.54
N LEU A 15 -8.60 31.69 5.00
CA LEU A 15 -7.28 32.29 4.96
C LEU A 15 -6.90 32.46 3.50
N ASN A 16 -6.44 33.65 3.18
CA ASN A 16 -5.82 34.05 1.92
C ASN A 16 -4.96 32.90 1.36
N GLU A 17 -5.19 32.48 0.11
CA GLU A 17 -4.62 31.25 -0.47
C GLU A 17 -3.08 31.21 -0.35
N ARG A 18 -2.44 32.40 -0.44
CA ARG A 18 -0.99 32.59 -0.26
C ARG A 18 -0.50 32.16 1.12
N VAL A 19 -1.22 32.52 2.18
CA VAL A 19 -0.88 32.16 3.57
C VAL A 19 -1.02 30.65 3.78
N ARG A 20 -2.01 30.02 3.15
CA ARG A 20 -2.15 28.55 3.16
C ARG A 20 -0.98 27.87 2.44
N PHE A 21 -0.56 28.37 1.29
CA PHE A 21 0.57 27.79 0.55
C PHE A 21 1.87 27.85 1.38
N ILE A 22 2.18 29.01 1.97
CA ILE A 22 3.35 29.16 2.86
C ILE A 22 3.24 28.20 4.05
N ARG A 23 2.06 28.07 4.66
CA ARG A 23 1.83 27.14 5.77
C ARG A 23 2.02 25.67 5.36
N ILE A 24 1.68 25.30 4.12
CA ILE A 24 1.90 23.96 3.58
C ILE A 24 3.39 23.70 3.39
N LEU A 25 4.17 24.68 2.94
CA LEU A 25 5.62 24.55 2.73
C LEU A 25 6.37 24.19 4.02
N PHE A 26 5.94 24.74 5.16
CA PHE A 26 6.52 24.49 6.49
C PHE A 26 5.92 23.30 7.24
N ARG A 27 4.96 22.57 6.65
CA ARG A 27 4.42 21.35 7.27
C ARG A 27 5.48 20.25 7.23
N TRP A 28 5.72 19.54 8.32
CA TRP A 28 6.71 18.44 8.34
C TRP A 28 6.15 17.08 7.87
N GLN A 29 4.94 16.73 8.30
CA GLN A 29 4.34 15.44 7.98
C GLN A 29 3.88 15.39 6.53
N GLY A 30 4.54 14.55 5.72
CA GLY A 30 4.23 14.37 4.30
C GLY A 30 4.67 15.53 3.40
N SER A 31 5.69 16.30 3.82
CA SER A 31 6.30 17.31 2.97
C SER A 31 7.55 16.82 2.25
N ILE A 32 7.94 17.59 1.26
CA ILE A 32 9.15 17.40 0.46
C ILE A 32 10.40 17.38 1.36
N TRP A 33 10.42 18.20 2.42
CA TRP A 33 11.54 18.24 3.37
C TRP A 33 11.77 16.90 4.07
N ARG A 34 10.71 16.24 4.55
CA ARG A 34 10.85 14.92 5.18
C ARG A 34 11.35 13.85 4.20
N LEU A 35 11.06 14.02 2.91
CA LEU A 35 11.50 13.10 1.86
C LEU A 35 12.96 13.33 1.45
N LEU A 36 13.40 14.59 1.31
CA LEU A 36 14.69 14.95 0.71
C LEU A 36 15.80 15.32 1.70
N TRP A 37 15.52 15.48 3.01
CA TRP A 37 16.50 16.04 3.94
C TRP A 37 17.80 15.22 4.03
N VAL A 38 17.74 13.89 3.93
CA VAL A 38 18.93 13.03 3.95
C VAL A 38 19.77 13.26 2.70
N ASP A 39 19.14 13.23 1.52
CA ASP A 39 19.82 13.45 0.25
C ASP A 39 20.45 14.85 0.18
N LEU A 40 19.72 15.87 0.67
CA LEU A 40 20.22 17.24 0.77
C LEU A 40 21.42 17.36 1.72
N LEU A 41 21.37 16.69 2.86
CA LEU A 41 22.46 16.71 3.84
C LEU A 41 23.70 16.02 3.26
N ILE A 42 23.55 14.87 2.61
CA ILE A 42 24.64 14.17 1.92
C ILE A 42 25.24 15.08 0.84
N PHE A 43 24.41 15.70 -0.01
CA PHE A 43 24.85 16.64 -1.03
C PHE A 43 25.65 17.82 -0.44
N MET A 44 25.15 18.42 0.64
CA MET A 44 25.83 19.52 1.34
C MET A 44 27.18 19.10 1.90
N ILE A 45 27.27 17.92 2.52
CA ILE A 45 28.55 17.40 3.02
C ILE A 45 29.55 17.25 1.88
N PHE A 46 29.18 16.59 0.78
CA PHE A 46 30.08 16.41 -0.36
C PHE A 46 30.50 17.76 -0.98
N TYR A 47 29.55 18.69 -1.14
CA TYR A 47 29.84 20.01 -1.67
C TYR A 47 30.83 20.78 -0.79
N ILE A 48 30.62 20.76 0.53
CA ILE A 48 31.53 21.38 1.49
C ILE A 48 32.89 20.70 1.46
N LEU A 49 32.96 19.37 1.45
CA LEU A 49 34.22 18.62 1.39
C LEU A 49 35.02 18.94 0.13
N ILE A 50 34.38 19.02 -1.04
CA ILE A 50 35.03 19.42 -2.30
C ILE A 50 35.52 20.87 -2.21
N THR A 51 34.70 21.77 -1.65
CA THR A 51 35.07 23.18 -1.49
C THR A 51 36.26 23.35 -0.54
N LEU A 52 36.27 22.63 0.58
CA LEU A 52 37.39 22.62 1.53
C LEU A 52 38.65 22.02 0.90
N SER A 53 38.51 20.92 0.15
CA SER A 53 39.64 20.31 -0.58
C SER A 53 40.24 21.28 -1.60
N TYR A 54 39.41 21.98 -2.37
CA TYR A 54 39.88 22.99 -3.32
C TYR A 54 40.60 24.16 -2.62
N ARG A 55 40.06 24.65 -1.49
CA ARG A 55 40.62 25.81 -0.77
C ARG A 55 41.87 25.48 0.06
N PHE A 56 41.92 24.32 0.70
CA PHE A 56 42.99 23.99 1.65
C PHE A 56 44.01 23.01 1.08
N VAL A 57 43.64 22.11 0.17
CA VAL A 57 44.57 21.12 -0.38
C VAL A 57 45.12 21.61 -1.72
N PHE A 58 44.26 22.00 -2.66
CA PHE A 58 44.69 22.34 -4.03
C PHE A 58 45.43 23.68 -4.13
N VAL A 59 45.31 24.56 -3.14
CA VAL A 59 46.13 25.78 -3.07
C VAL A 59 47.63 25.46 -2.97
N HIS A 60 48.00 24.33 -2.37
CA HIS A 60 49.40 23.90 -2.26
C HIS A 60 49.93 23.20 -3.53
N PHE A 61 49.05 22.82 -4.47
CA PHE A 61 49.41 22.09 -5.70
C PHE A 61 48.82 22.76 -6.96
N PRO A 62 49.54 23.71 -7.59
CA PRO A 62 49.02 24.53 -8.70
C PRO A 62 48.55 23.73 -9.92
N SER A 63 49.26 22.65 -10.27
CA SER A 63 48.91 21.78 -11.42
C SER A 63 47.59 21.05 -11.22
N LEU A 64 47.34 20.52 -10.02
CA LEU A 64 46.10 19.83 -9.67
C LEU A 64 44.90 20.77 -9.65
N LYS A 65 45.10 22.00 -9.15
CA LYS A 65 44.08 23.05 -9.14
C LYS A 65 43.61 23.40 -10.55
N LEU A 66 44.53 23.60 -11.49
CA LEU A 66 44.21 23.92 -12.89
C LEU A 66 43.42 22.78 -13.57
N GLY A 67 43.83 21.53 -13.32
CA GLY A 67 43.11 20.35 -13.81
C GLY A 67 41.67 20.28 -13.28
N PHE A 68 41.47 20.53 -11.98
CA PHE A 68 40.14 20.57 -11.37
C PHE A 68 39.26 21.70 -11.94
N GLU A 69 39.81 22.89 -12.16
CA GLU A 69 39.08 24.00 -12.80
C GLU A 69 38.64 23.66 -14.23
N GLY A 70 39.51 22.98 -14.99
CA GLY A 70 39.17 22.43 -16.30
C GLY A 70 38.02 21.41 -16.23
N PHE A 71 38.08 20.50 -15.25
CA PHE A 71 37.03 19.51 -15.01
C PHE A 71 35.68 20.15 -14.68
N VAL A 72 35.64 21.12 -13.77
CA VAL A 72 34.39 21.82 -13.40
C VAL A 72 33.77 22.52 -14.61
N ARG A 73 34.58 23.21 -15.43
CA ARG A 73 34.10 23.86 -16.67
C ARG A 73 33.56 22.85 -17.68
N TYR A 74 34.15 21.65 -17.75
CA TYR A 74 33.67 20.58 -18.61
C TYR A 74 32.32 20.04 -18.11
N THR A 75 32.18 19.82 -16.80
CA THR A 75 30.90 19.37 -16.21
C THR A 75 29.78 20.38 -16.38
N ASP A 76 30.07 21.69 -16.26
CA ASP A 76 29.07 22.76 -16.46
C ASP A 76 28.47 22.73 -17.88
N LYS A 77 29.32 22.49 -18.89
CA LYS A 77 28.87 22.30 -20.28
C LYS A 77 27.97 21.08 -20.43
N ILE A 78 28.30 19.96 -19.77
CA ILE A 78 27.45 18.76 -19.80
C ILE A 78 26.11 19.01 -19.09
N ALA A 79 26.13 19.68 -17.94
CA ALA A 79 24.92 19.99 -17.18
C ALA A 79 23.93 20.84 -17.99
N ALA A 80 24.42 21.75 -18.83
CA ALA A 80 23.60 22.56 -19.73
C ALA A 80 22.96 21.75 -20.89
N ILE A 81 23.57 20.63 -21.30
CA ILE A 81 23.08 19.80 -22.41
C ILE A 81 21.86 18.98 -22.01
N ALA A 82 21.75 18.54 -20.76
CA ALA A 82 20.67 17.66 -20.32
C ALA A 82 19.45 18.46 -19.86
N PRO A 83 18.30 18.44 -20.60
CA PRO A 83 17.08 19.11 -20.16
C PRO A 83 16.35 18.23 -19.13
N VAL A 84 16.95 18.05 -17.95
CA VAL A 84 16.43 17.17 -16.89
C VAL A 84 15.00 17.56 -16.50
N SER A 85 14.72 18.87 -16.45
CA SER A 85 13.39 19.39 -16.13
C SER A 85 12.31 18.93 -17.12
N PHE A 86 12.64 18.82 -18.41
CA PHE A 86 11.70 18.36 -19.44
C PHE A 86 11.38 16.87 -19.24
N LEU A 87 12.42 16.03 -19.11
CA LEU A 87 12.27 14.60 -18.87
C LEU A 87 11.52 14.30 -17.57
N LEU A 88 11.85 15.04 -16.50
CA LEU A 88 11.17 14.93 -15.21
C LEU A 88 9.68 15.31 -15.35
N GLY A 89 9.35 16.32 -16.16
CA GLY A 89 7.98 16.69 -16.49
C GLY A 89 7.16 15.54 -17.08
N PHE A 90 7.65 14.87 -18.12
CA PHE A 90 6.95 13.70 -18.69
C PHE A 90 6.85 12.54 -17.72
N PHE A 91 7.94 12.27 -17.00
CA PHE A 91 7.99 11.18 -16.03
C PHE A 91 6.95 11.38 -14.93
N VAL A 92 6.92 12.56 -14.31
CA VAL A 92 5.97 12.91 -13.26
C VAL A 92 4.55 12.91 -13.79
N SER A 93 4.30 13.48 -14.97
CA SER A 93 2.96 13.47 -15.60
C SER A 93 2.44 12.05 -15.82
N THR A 94 3.29 11.15 -16.30
CA THR A 94 2.93 9.75 -16.53
C THR A 94 2.61 9.03 -15.21
N ILE A 95 3.43 9.22 -14.18
CA ILE A 95 3.20 8.63 -12.85
C ILE A 95 1.90 9.15 -12.24
N LEU A 96 1.67 10.46 -12.31
CA LEU A 96 0.44 11.07 -11.79
C LEU A 96 -0.80 10.55 -12.50
N THR A 97 -0.72 10.38 -13.82
CA THR A 97 -1.82 9.83 -14.62
C THR A 97 -2.16 8.40 -14.19
N ARG A 98 -1.14 7.55 -14.01
CA ARG A 98 -1.33 6.16 -13.54
C ARG A 98 -1.84 6.10 -12.11
N TRP A 99 -1.31 6.95 -11.23
CA TRP A 99 -1.76 7.04 -9.85
C TRP A 99 -3.22 7.50 -9.77
N TRP A 100 -3.60 8.51 -10.55
CA TRP A 100 -4.98 8.98 -10.59
C TRP A 100 -5.93 7.93 -11.17
N SER A 101 -5.52 7.24 -12.24
CA SER A 101 -6.27 6.10 -12.78
C SER A 101 -6.48 5.01 -11.72
N PHE A 102 -5.44 4.68 -10.93
CA PHE A 102 -5.58 3.75 -9.83
C PHE A 102 -6.58 4.24 -8.77
N VAL A 103 -6.48 5.51 -8.34
CA VAL A 103 -7.38 6.10 -7.32
C VAL A 103 -8.83 6.14 -7.81
N ALA A 104 -9.06 6.53 -9.06
CA ALA A 104 -10.38 6.60 -9.66
C ALA A 104 -11.05 5.22 -9.77
N ASN A 105 -10.26 4.15 -9.92
CA ASN A 105 -10.74 2.77 -10.00
C ASN A 105 -10.87 2.08 -8.64
N ILE A 106 -10.65 2.78 -7.51
CA ILE A 106 -10.93 2.20 -6.19
C ILE A 106 -12.45 2.01 -6.05
N PRO A 107 -12.96 0.78 -5.90
CA PRO A 107 -14.38 0.52 -5.75
C PRO A 107 -14.91 1.11 -4.44
N TRP A 108 -15.89 2.00 -4.57
CA TRP A 108 -16.68 2.50 -3.45
C TRP A 108 -17.88 1.58 -3.23
N MET A 109 -18.15 1.22 -1.97
CA MET A 109 -19.24 0.29 -1.64
C MET A 109 -20.64 0.93 -1.76
N SER A 110 -20.74 2.25 -2.01
CA SER A 110 -22.01 2.99 -2.12
C SER A 110 -22.85 2.52 -3.31
N SER A 111 -22.28 2.51 -4.52
CA SER A 111 -22.98 2.13 -5.74
C SER A 111 -23.51 0.69 -5.72
N PRO A 112 -22.71 -0.35 -5.41
CA PRO A 112 -23.23 -1.72 -5.33
C PRO A 112 -24.24 -1.89 -4.20
N SER A 113 -24.08 -1.22 -3.05
CA SER A 113 -25.07 -1.30 -1.96
C SER A 113 -26.42 -0.73 -2.37
N PHE A 114 -26.44 0.38 -3.10
CA PHE A 114 -27.67 0.96 -3.64
C PHE A 114 -28.36 0.03 -4.64
N LEU A 115 -27.58 -0.57 -5.56
CA LEU A 115 -28.11 -1.53 -6.53
C LEU A 115 -28.68 -2.77 -5.85
N ILE A 116 -27.98 -3.33 -4.85
CA ILE A 116 -28.47 -4.46 -4.05
C ILE A 116 -29.79 -4.10 -3.35
N HIS A 117 -29.88 -2.88 -2.82
CA HIS A 117 -31.10 -2.41 -2.17
C HIS A 117 -32.27 -2.30 -3.15
N ALA A 118 -32.03 -1.83 -4.38
CA ALA A 118 -33.06 -1.65 -5.40
C ALA A 118 -33.50 -2.97 -6.06
N LEU A 119 -32.57 -3.90 -6.29
CA LEU A 119 -32.81 -5.13 -7.04
C LEU A 119 -33.31 -6.29 -6.17
N VAL A 120 -32.86 -6.37 -4.92
CA VAL A 120 -33.32 -7.40 -3.98
C VAL A 120 -34.54 -6.85 -3.25
N GLY A 121 -35.67 -6.90 -3.95
CA GLY A 121 -36.98 -6.49 -3.43
C GLY A 121 -37.51 -7.46 -2.37
N SER A 122 -38.22 -6.92 -1.40
CA SER A 122 -39.15 -7.65 -0.54
C SER A 122 -40.36 -6.76 -0.31
N ASP A 123 -41.58 -7.30 -0.43
CA ASP A 123 -42.83 -6.56 -0.14
C ASP A 123 -42.82 -5.99 1.28
N GLU A 124 -42.11 -6.67 2.19
CA GLU A 124 -41.88 -6.22 3.55
C GLU A 124 -40.43 -5.79 3.74
N GLN A 125 -40.23 -4.56 4.20
CA GLN A 125 -38.92 -3.99 4.53
C GLN A 125 -38.49 -4.32 5.98
N ALA A 126 -39.10 -5.34 6.61
CA ALA A 126 -38.78 -5.72 7.97
C ALA A 126 -37.36 -6.32 8.08
N PHE A 127 -36.74 -6.11 9.24
CA PHE A 127 -35.34 -6.46 9.52
C PHE A 127 -35.05 -7.97 9.46
N ASP A 128 -36.07 -8.83 9.43
CA ASP A 128 -35.88 -10.29 9.41
C ASP A 128 -36.43 -10.96 8.14
N THR A 129 -36.76 -10.19 7.11
CA THR A 129 -37.18 -10.79 5.84
C THR A 129 -36.01 -11.45 5.13
N THR A 130 -36.31 -12.48 4.34
CA THR A 130 -35.34 -13.16 3.48
C THR A 130 -34.58 -12.14 2.61
N GLY A 131 -35.26 -11.11 2.10
CA GLY A 131 -34.66 -10.03 1.32
C GLY A 131 -33.65 -9.20 2.12
N PHE A 132 -33.92 -8.87 3.38
CA PHE A 132 -32.95 -8.20 4.24
C PHE A 132 -31.69 -9.06 4.46
N ARG A 133 -31.88 -10.35 4.77
CA ARG A 133 -30.76 -11.29 4.99
C ARG A 133 -29.88 -11.41 3.74
N ILE A 134 -30.48 -11.55 2.55
CA ILE A 134 -29.76 -11.61 1.27
C ILE A 134 -28.95 -10.33 1.02
N ARG A 135 -29.59 -9.15 1.16
CA ARG A 135 -28.92 -7.85 0.94
C ARG A 135 -27.70 -7.70 1.86
N ARG A 136 -27.84 -8.04 3.13
CA ARG A 136 -26.75 -7.97 4.12
C ARG A 136 -25.61 -8.92 3.78
N THR A 137 -25.90 -10.15 3.37
CA THR A 137 -24.89 -11.15 3.01
C THR A 137 -24.11 -10.73 1.76
N LEU A 138 -24.79 -10.20 0.73
CA LEU A 138 -24.14 -9.69 -0.49
C LEU A 138 -23.15 -8.56 -0.16
N VAL A 139 -23.55 -7.58 0.64
CA VAL A 139 -22.68 -6.47 1.02
C VAL A 139 -21.51 -6.94 1.91
N ARG A 140 -21.73 -7.90 2.82
CA ARG A 140 -20.65 -8.52 3.62
C ARG A 140 -19.61 -9.19 2.72
N TYR A 141 -20.04 -9.98 1.74
CA TYR A 141 -19.12 -10.67 0.83
C TYR A 141 -18.37 -9.71 -0.10
N MET A 142 -19.00 -8.64 -0.58
CA MET A 142 -18.28 -7.61 -1.33
C MET A 142 -17.22 -6.90 -0.48
N ASN A 143 -17.54 -6.56 0.77
CA ASN A 143 -16.55 -5.97 1.69
C ASN A 143 -15.41 -6.95 2.02
N LEU A 144 -15.72 -8.23 2.21
CA LEU A 144 -14.71 -9.26 2.42
C LEU A 144 -13.79 -9.39 1.20
N ALA A 145 -14.36 -9.50 0.01
CA ALA A 145 -13.61 -9.57 -1.24
C ALA A 145 -12.68 -8.36 -1.40
N TRP A 146 -13.16 -7.16 -1.06
CA TRP A 146 -12.36 -5.95 -1.08
C TRP A 146 -11.19 -5.99 -0.09
N ILE A 147 -11.41 -6.44 1.16
CA ILE A 147 -10.34 -6.61 2.15
C ILE A 147 -9.28 -7.58 1.61
N LEU A 148 -9.70 -8.71 1.06
CA LEU A 148 -8.79 -9.73 0.50
C LEU A 148 -8.00 -9.19 -0.70
N ALA A 149 -8.61 -8.41 -1.58
CA ALA A 149 -7.94 -7.74 -2.69
C ALA A 149 -6.91 -6.70 -2.18
N MET A 150 -7.30 -5.87 -1.22
CA MET A 150 -6.42 -4.87 -0.60
C MET A 150 -5.23 -5.49 0.13
N MET A 151 -5.36 -6.70 0.68
CA MET A 151 -4.23 -7.44 1.26
C MET A 151 -3.19 -7.87 0.22
N LYS A 152 -3.56 -8.02 -1.05
CA LYS A 152 -2.61 -8.28 -2.15
C LYS A 152 -1.93 -6.99 -2.62
N LEU A 153 -2.66 -5.88 -2.62
CA LEU A 153 -2.22 -4.59 -3.17
C LEU A 153 -1.45 -3.71 -2.16
N SER A 154 -1.78 -3.78 -0.87
CA SER A 154 -1.25 -2.87 0.16
C SER A 154 -0.54 -3.62 1.28
N TRP A 155 0.72 -3.26 1.54
CA TRP A 155 1.49 -3.82 2.66
C TRP A 155 0.86 -3.52 4.02
N LYS A 156 0.20 -2.37 4.19
CA LYS A 156 -0.46 -2.00 5.45
C LYS A 156 -1.65 -2.91 5.75
N MET A 157 -2.45 -3.24 4.75
CA MET A 157 -3.58 -4.17 4.90
C MET A 157 -3.09 -5.60 5.06
N LYS A 158 -2.05 -6.00 4.31
CA LYS A 158 -1.38 -7.29 4.47
C LYS A 158 -0.84 -7.47 5.88
N SER A 159 -0.08 -6.52 6.40
CA SER A 159 0.49 -6.61 7.75
C SER A 159 -0.58 -6.58 8.86
N ARG A 160 -1.71 -5.91 8.64
CA ARG A 160 -2.85 -5.90 9.58
C ARG A 160 -3.54 -7.26 9.70
N PHE A 161 -3.81 -7.95 8.59
CA PHE A 161 -4.61 -9.19 8.57
C PHE A 161 -3.79 -10.47 8.30
N ARG A 162 -2.52 -10.32 7.91
CA ARG A 162 -1.50 -11.38 7.77
C ARG A 162 -0.17 -10.85 8.32
N PRO A 163 -0.07 -10.60 9.65
CA PRO A 163 1.18 -10.17 10.26
C PRO A 163 2.30 -11.19 10.01
N LEU A 164 3.51 -10.68 9.71
CA LEU A 164 4.65 -11.51 9.28
C LEU A 164 5.41 -12.19 10.43
N LYS A 165 4.88 -12.29 11.66
CA LYS A 165 5.63 -12.84 12.80
C LYS A 165 4.84 -13.81 13.71
N PRO A 166 5.49 -14.88 14.24
CA PRO A 166 6.66 -15.57 13.65
C PRO A 166 6.59 -17.10 13.70
N VAL A 167 7.23 -17.74 12.73
CA VAL A 167 7.80 -19.08 12.95
C VAL A 167 8.86 -18.91 14.04
N LYS A 168 8.67 -19.55 15.21
CA LYS A 168 9.79 -19.82 16.11
C LYS A 168 10.75 -20.69 15.31
N PHE A 169 11.97 -20.20 15.06
CA PHE A 169 13.04 -20.99 14.48
C PHE A 169 13.43 -22.05 15.51
N SER A 170 12.67 -23.14 15.57
CA SER A 170 13.13 -24.39 16.16
C SER A 170 13.76 -25.18 15.01
N ASP A 171 15.08 -25.04 14.86
CA ASP A 171 16.10 -25.81 14.12
C ASP A 171 15.69 -26.90 13.12
N THR A 172 14.62 -26.71 12.37
CA THR A 172 14.22 -27.60 11.29
C THR A 172 13.97 -26.75 10.07
N ASP A 173 14.65 -27.14 8.99
CA ASP A 173 14.78 -26.47 7.70
C ASP A 173 13.46 -26.46 6.90
N VAL A 174 12.39 -26.01 7.54
CA VAL A 174 11.02 -26.03 7.03
C VAL A 174 10.65 -24.61 6.61
N LYS A 175 10.46 -24.43 5.29
CA LYS A 175 9.95 -23.19 4.67
C LYS A 175 8.83 -22.56 5.51
N PRO A 176 8.77 -21.22 5.64
CA PRO A 176 7.77 -20.56 6.48
C PRO A 176 6.36 -20.98 6.06
N ARG A 177 5.64 -21.64 6.97
CA ARG A 177 4.25 -22.06 6.76
C ARG A 177 3.41 -20.82 6.49
N ARG A 178 2.70 -20.78 5.35
CA ARG A 178 1.72 -19.72 5.05
C ARG A 178 0.81 -19.54 6.27
N VAL A 179 0.55 -18.29 6.66
CA VAL A 179 -0.42 -17.99 7.72
C VAL A 179 -1.73 -18.69 7.39
N SER A 180 -2.21 -19.54 8.30
CA SER A 180 -3.41 -20.35 8.11
C SER A 180 -4.61 -19.45 7.82
N THR A 181 -5.45 -19.83 6.86
CA THR A 181 -6.62 -19.04 6.47
C THR A 181 -7.61 -18.88 7.63
N SER A 182 -7.69 -19.85 8.56
CA SER A 182 -8.48 -19.72 9.79
C SER A 182 -8.07 -18.50 10.61
N HIS A 183 -6.76 -18.35 10.83
CA HIS A 183 -6.19 -17.24 11.57
C HIS A 183 -6.48 -15.89 10.90
N VAL A 184 -6.49 -15.85 9.56
CA VAL A 184 -6.83 -14.64 8.81
C VAL A 184 -8.30 -14.28 8.96
N ILE A 185 -9.20 -15.27 8.88
CA ILE A 185 -10.63 -15.08 9.10
C ILE A 185 -10.89 -14.57 10.52
N ASP A 186 -10.24 -15.16 11.51
CA ASP A 186 -10.34 -14.74 12.91
C ASP A 186 -9.85 -13.31 13.11
N LEU A 187 -8.72 -12.94 12.50
CA LEU A 187 -8.20 -11.57 12.54
C LEU A 187 -9.16 -10.57 11.90
N ILE A 188 -9.77 -10.92 10.76
CA ILE A 188 -10.73 -10.04 10.07
C ILE A 188 -11.98 -9.82 10.93
N ASN A 189 -12.54 -10.89 11.49
CA ASN A 189 -13.75 -10.80 12.32
C ASN A 189 -13.52 -10.09 13.66
N ASN A 190 -12.34 -10.26 14.26
CA ASN A 190 -11.99 -9.63 15.54
C ASN A 190 -11.44 -8.21 15.40
N ASP A 191 -11.24 -7.70 14.17
CA ASP A 191 -10.75 -6.34 13.97
C ASP A 191 -11.75 -5.30 14.49
N VAL A 192 -11.25 -4.33 15.27
CA VAL A 192 -12.08 -3.31 15.94
C VAL A 192 -12.90 -2.48 14.95
N SER A 193 -12.32 -2.10 13.81
CA SER A 193 -13.03 -1.33 12.78
C SER A 193 -14.12 -2.16 12.13
N VAL A 194 -13.78 -3.40 11.75
CA VAL A 194 -14.70 -4.32 11.09
C VAL A 194 -15.87 -4.66 12.01
N LYS A 195 -15.59 -5.01 13.26
CA LYS A 195 -16.61 -5.36 14.25
C LYS A 195 -17.54 -4.19 14.57
N LYS A 196 -16.99 -2.97 14.63
CA LYS A 196 -17.79 -1.77 14.88
C LYS A 196 -18.74 -1.44 13.70
N GLN A 197 -18.29 -1.60 12.46
CA GLN A 197 -19.07 -1.20 11.29
C GLN A 197 -20.00 -2.31 10.78
N PHE A 198 -19.60 -3.58 10.89
CA PHE A 198 -20.27 -4.70 10.26
C PHE A 198 -20.66 -5.83 11.23
N GLY A 199 -20.16 -5.79 12.47
CA GLY A 199 -20.34 -6.84 13.46
C GLY A 199 -19.45 -8.05 13.16
N GLN A 200 -19.98 -8.99 12.37
CA GLN A 200 -19.26 -10.19 11.94
C GLN A 200 -19.33 -10.29 10.42
N LEU A 201 -18.17 -10.29 9.77
CA LEU A 201 -18.09 -10.30 8.31
C LEU A 201 -18.26 -11.72 7.75
N ILE A 202 -17.69 -12.71 8.44
CA ILE A 202 -17.78 -14.13 8.09
C ILE A 202 -18.39 -14.88 9.27
N THR A 203 -19.50 -15.59 9.06
CA THR A 203 -20.10 -16.41 10.13
C THR A 203 -19.20 -17.61 10.46
N THR A 204 -19.39 -18.21 11.62
CA THR A 204 -18.63 -19.40 12.03
C THR A 204 -18.88 -20.59 11.10
N GLU A 205 -20.11 -20.72 10.59
CA GLU A 205 -20.50 -21.74 9.62
C GLU A 205 -19.82 -21.52 8.26
N GLU A 206 -19.85 -20.28 7.75
CA GLU A 206 -19.17 -19.90 6.51
C GLU A 206 -17.65 -20.15 6.62
N ALA A 207 -17.05 -19.80 7.76
CA ALA A 207 -15.62 -20.04 8.01
C ALA A 207 -15.27 -21.53 7.97
N ALA A 208 -16.12 -22.41 8.53
CA ALA A 208 -15.92 -23.84 8.49
C ALA A 208 -15.94 -24.37 7.05
N ILE A 209 -16.90 -23.92 6.24
CA ILE A 209 -17.01 -24.28 4.82
C ILE A 209 -15.76 -23.84 4.05
N PHE A 210 -15.28 -22.61 4.27
CA PHE A 210 -14.07 -22.12 3.60
C PHE A 210 -12.82 -22.94 3.95
N LEU A 211 -12.71 -23.40 5.18
CA LEU A 211 -11.59 -24.24 5.62
C LEU A 211 -11.67 -25.65 5.04
N GLU A 212 -12.87 -26.19 4.86
CA GLU A 212 -13.07 -27.47 4.20
C GLU A 212 -12.67 -27.39 2.72
N LEU A 213 -13.14 -26.38 2.00
CA LEU A 213 -12.78 -26.14 0.61
C LEU A 213 -11.27 -25.94 0.42
N GLU A 214 -10.61 -25.21 1.32
CA GLU A 214 -9.15 -25.03 1.27
C GLU A 214 -8.41 -26.37 1.43
N LYS A 215 -8.89 -27.26 2.31
CA LYS A 215 -8.31 -28.61 2.48
C LYS A 215 -8.49 -29.45 1.21
N GLU A 216 -9.65 -29.38 0.57
CA GLU A 216 -9.93 -30.11 -0.67
C GLU A 216 -9.08 -29.61 -1.84
N GLU A 217 -8.96 -28.29 -2.02
CA GLU A 217 -8.07 -27.69 -3.02
C GLU A 217 -6.61 -28.07 -2.76
N GLY A 218 -6.16 -28.03 -1.49
CA GLY A 218 -4.81 -28.45 -1.12
C GLY A 218 -4.51 -29.90 -1.52
N LYS A 219 -5.48 -30.82 -1.33
CA LYS A 219 -5.37 -32.22 -1.77
C LYS A 219 -5.29 -32.34 -3.30
N ARG A 220 -6.12 -31.59 -4.03
CA ARG A 220 -6.13 -31.56 -5.51
C ARG A 220 -4.78 -31.09 -6.07
N VAL A 221 -4.27 -29.95 -5.58
CA VAL A 221 -2.99 -29.39 -6.01
C VAL A 221 -1.83 -30.34 -5.69
N HIS A 222 -1.85 -30.99 -4.53
CA HIS A 222 -0.83 -31.98 -4.18
C HIS A 222 -0.85 -33.18 -5.12
N LYS A 223 -2.04 -33.69 -5.46
CA LYS A 223 -2.21 -34.78 -6.42
C LYS A 223 -1.70 -34.41 -7.81
N GLU A 224 -2.04 -33.24 -8.33
CA GLU A 224 -1.55 -32.74 -9.62
C GLU A 224 -0.03 -32.56 -9.64
N THR A 225 0.54 -32.02 -8.56
CA THR A 225 1.99 -31.84 -8.45
C THR A 225 2.70 -33.18 -8.46
N LYS A 226 2.21 -34.18 -7.70
CA LYS A 226 2.76 -35.53 -7.68
C LYS A 226 2.67 -36.19 -9.06
N SER A 227 1.54 -36.05 -9.76
CA SER A 227 1.39 -36.55 -11.13
C SER A 227 2.36 -35.88 -12.10
N ARG A 228 2.57 -34.56 -12.01
CA ARG A 228 3.54 -33.84 -12.85
C ARG A 228 4.97 -34.30 -12.61
N VAL A 229 5.38 -34.48 -11.34
CA VAL A 229 6.71 -34.97 -11.00
C VAL A 229 6.93 -36.38 -11.57
N LEU A 230 5.95 -37.27 -11.42
CA LEU A 230 6.02 -38.63 -11.97
C LEU A 230 6.10 -38.65 -13.51
N LEU A 231 5.48 -37.70 -14.20
CA LEU A 231 5.58 -37.58 -15.66
C LEU A 231 6.96 -37.07 -16.09
N VAL A 232 7.55 -36.13 -15.35
CA VAL A 232 8.91 -35.63 -15.60
C VAL A 232 9.94 -36.72 -15.34
N ASP A 233 9.81 -37.47 -14.24
CA ASP A 233 10.71 -38.57 -13.90
C ASP A 233 10.64 -39.72 -14.92
N LYS A 234 9.47 -39.96 -15.52
CA LYS A 234 9.33 -40.92 -16.63
C LYS A 234 9.97 -40.42 -17.92
N ALA A 235 9.89 -39.13 -18.22
CA ALA A 235 10.48 -38.53 -19.41
C ALA A 235 12.02 -38.45 -19.34
N TYR A 236 12.60 -38.41 -18.14
CA TYR A 236 14.07 -38.39 -17.94
C TYR A 236 14.72 -39.78 -17.92
N ASN A 237 13.94 -40.84 -17.70
CA ASN A 237 14.42 -42.23 -17.61
C ASN A 237 14.13 -43.05 -18.89
N GLN A 238 13.79 -42.39 -20.00
CA GLN A 238 13.72 -42.94 -21.36
C GLN A 238 14.83 -42.29 -22.21
#